data_AF-A0A2I7QFG0-F1
#
_entry.id   AF-A0A2I7QFG0-F1
#
_cell.length_a   1.000
_cell.length_b   1.000
_cell.length_c   1.000
_cell.angle_alpha   90.00
_cell.angle_beta   90.00
_cell.angle_gamma   90.00
#
_symmetry.space_group_name_H-M   'P 1'
#
loop_
_entity.id
_entity.type
_entity.pdbx_description
1 polymer ?
#
loop_
_entity_poly.entity_id
_entity_poly.type
_entity_poly.pdbx_seq_one_letter_code
_entity_poly.pdbx_strand_id
1 'polypeptide(L)'
;MAELNTVEEIYDFVANALVAAVDEPWQEIRLETEIWKTSTGFTGDYTRDPAERGVADLDVDRLDYAVAKAIKKLQTIMTSSAHEPWNKATFRVTPDGEFFANFVYDADLSARLDAAAARARQQ
;
A
#
# COMPACT_ATOMS: atom_id res chain seq x y z
N MET A 1 4.91 15.47 -11.34
CA MET A 1 4.64 14.03 -11.42
C MET A 1 3.92 13.75 -12.72
N ALA A 2 4.33 12.72 -13.46
CA ALA A 2 3.54 12.25 -14.59
C ALA A 2 2.13 11.87 -14.08
N GLU A 3 1.10 12.08 -14.90
CA GLU A 3 -0.24 11.62 -14.56
C GLU A 3 -0.30 10.11 -14.74
N LEU A 4 -0.32 9.37 -13.63
CA LEU A 4 -0.55 7.93 -13.61
C LEU A 4 -2.06 7.69 -13.81
N ASN A 5 -2.43 7.09 -14.94
CA ASN A 5 -3.80 6.98 -15.40
C ASN A 5 -4.27 5.53 -15.58
N THR A 6 -3.35 4.57 -15.71
CA THR A 6 -3.68 3.15 -15.81
C THR A 6 -3.29 2.38 -14.55
N VAL A 7 -3.86 1.17 -14.41
CA VAL A 7 -3.51 0.24 -13.31
C VAL A 7 -2.03 -0.15 -13.39
N GLU A 8 -1.54 -0.46 -14.59
CA GLU A 8 -0.16 -0.89 -14.84
C GLU A 8 0.85 0.21 -14.49
N GLU A 9 0.59 1.46 -14.91
CA GLU A 9 1.44 2.61 -14.56
C GLU A 9 1.54 2.81 -13.05
N ILE A 10 0.45 2.56 -12.31
CA ILE A 10 0.45 2.67 -10.86
C ILE A 10 1.18 1.50 -10.22
N TYR A 11 1.03 0.28 -10.73
CA TYR A 11 1.78 -0.89 -10.23
C TYR A 11 3.27 -0.71 -10.41
N ASP A 12 3.72 -0.30 -11.60
CA ASP A 12 5.13 -0.01 -11.87
C ASP A 12 5.66 1.09 -10.95
N PHE A 13 4.88 2.16 -10.75
CA PHE A 13 5.27 3.25 -9.86
C PHE A 13 5.43 2.78 -8.41
N VAL A 14 4.46 2.01 -7.88
CA VAL A 14 4.51 1.48 -6.51
C VAL A 14 5.65 0.48 -6.35
N ALA A 15 5.84 -0.44 -7.30
CA ALA A 15 6.93 -1.41 -7.27
C ALA A 15 8.30 -0.71 -7.20
N ASN A 16 8.54 0.28 -8.07
CA ASN A 16 9.79 1.03 -8.07
C ASN A 16 10.01 1.81 -6.76
N ALA A 17 8.95 2.38 -6.18
CA ALA A 17 9.05 3.07 -4.89
C ALA A 17 9.41 2.11 -3.76
N LEU A 18 8.86 0.89 -3.75
CA LEU A 18 9.20 -0.14 -2.76
C LEU A 18 10.66 -0.58 -2.88
N VAL A 19 11.12 -0.88 -4.09
CA VAL A 19 12.52 -1.26 -4.34
C VAL A 19 13.47 -0.13 -3.92
N ALA A 20 13.14 1.12 -4.21
CA ALA A 20 13.94 2.27 -3.82
C ALA A 20 13.94 2.56 -2.30
N ALA A 21 12.97 2.04 -1.55
CA ALA A 21 12.90 2.23 -0.11
C ALA A 21 13.87 1.30 0.66
N VAL A 22 14.33 0.21 0.05
CA VAL A 22 15.20 -0.80 0.69
C VAL A 22 16.61 -0.75 0.07
N ASP A 23 17.59 -0.25 0.83
CA ASP A 23 18.98 -0.09 0.37
C ASP A 23 19.89 -1.30 0.68
N GLU A 24 19.30 -2.45 1.01
CA GLU A 24 20.00 -3.69 1.35
C GLU A 24 19.46 -4.88 0.55
N PRO A 25 20.16 -6.02 0.47
CA PRO A 25 19.64 -7.20 -0.22
C PRO A 25 18.34 -7.72 0.41
N TRP A 26 17.34 -7.99 -0.43
CA TRP A 26 16.02 -8.48 -0.02
C TRP A 26 15.53 -9.59 -0.97
N GLN A 27 14.52 -10.35 -0.53
CA GLN A 27 13.91 -11.47 -1.25
C GLN A 27 12.42 -11.27 -1.54
N GLU A 28 11.75 -10.48 -0.71
CA GLU A 28 10.37 -10.03 -0.92
C GLU A 28 10.20 -8.73 -0.15
N ILE A 29 9.60 -7.70 -0.76
CA ILE A 29 9.11 -6.51 -0.06
C ILE A 29 7.59 -6.56 -0.07
N ARG A 30 6.98 -6.35 1.09
CA ARG A 30 5.53 -6.29 1.27
C ARG A 30 5.11 -4.92 1.81
N LEU A 31 4.14 -4.31 1.14
CA LEU A 31 3.45 -3.12 1.61
C LEU A 31 1.99 -3.43 1.86
N GLU A 32 1.53 -3.15 3.07
CA GLU A 32 0.12 -3.15 3.45
C GLU A 32 -0.37 -1.70 3.51
N THR A 33 -1.53 -1.46 2.87
CA THR A 33 -2.16 -0.16 2.86
C THR A 33 -3.59 -0.24 3.38
N GLU A 34 -3.95 0.75 4.19
CA GLU A 34 -5.33 0.99 4.63
C GLU A 34 -5.79 2.34 4.09
N ILE A 35 -6.94 2.39 3.42
CA ILE A 35 -7.52 3.61 2.87
C ILE A 35 -8.78 3.97 3.65
N TRP A 36 -8.83 5.22 4.12
CA TRP A 36 -10.04 5.77 4.72
C TRP A 36 -10.24 7.23 4.31
N LYS A 37 -11.33 7.46 3.57
CA LYS A 37 -11.72 8.77 3.03
C LYS A 37 -10.59 9.39 2.20
N THR A 38 -9.83 10.31 2.81
CA THR A 38 -8.73 11.01 2.16
C THR A 38 -7.35 10.55 2.61
N SER A 39 -7.29 9.71 3.62
CA SER A 39 -6.06 9.24 4.25
C SER A 39 -5.70 7.85 3.76
N THR A 40 -4.41 7.63 3.61
CA THR A 40 -3.81 6.34 3.28
C THR A 40 -2.76 6.05 4.34
N GLY A 41 -2.91 4.94 5.07
CA GLY A 41 -1.92 4.43 6.00
C GLY A 41 -1.05 3.38 5.33
N PHE A 42 0.21 3.30 5.75
CA PHE A 42 1.18 2.32 5.29
C PHE A 42 1.81 1.58 6.46
N THR A 43 1.95 0.29 6.29
CA THR A 43 2.81 -0.59 7.10
C THR A 43 3.46 -1.57 6.13
N GLY A 44 4.63 -2.09 6.46
CA GLY A 44 5.28 -3.04 5.57
C GLY A 44 6.49 -3.69 6.19
N ASP A 45 6.99 -4.68 5.48
CA ASP A 45 8.16 -5.46 5.86
C ASP A 45 8.85 -6.00 4.62
N TYR A 46 10.09 -6.43 4.77
CA TYR A 46 10.82 -7.15 3.75
C TYR A 46 11.60 -8.31 4.35
N THR A 47 11.79 -9.34 3.54
CA THR A 47 12.61 -10.50 3.90
C THR A 47 14.02 -10.31 3.37
N ARG A 48 15.02 -10.52 4.23
CA ARG A 48 16.43 -10.57 3.83
C ARG A 48 16.79 -11.95 3.27
N ASP A 49 18.01 -12.08 2.75
CA ASP A 49 18.56 -13.35 2.29
C ASP A 49 18.32 -14.49 3.32
N PRO A 50 18.02 -15.73 2.88
CA PRO A 50 17.82 -16.87 3.78
C PRO A 50 18.99 -17.14 4.74
N ALA A 51 20.21 -16.71 4.38
CA ALA A 51 21.38 -16.77 5.25
C ALA A 51 21.30 -15.78 6.43
N GLU A 52 20.60 -14.66 6.26
CA GLU A 52 20.43 -13.61 7.27
C GLU A 52 19.14 -13.74 8.10
N ARG A 53 18.23 -14.67 7.72
CA ARG A 53 17.01 -15.09 8.45
C ARG A 53 16.25 -13.97 9.18
N GLY A 54 16.15 -12.79 8.58
CA GLY A 54 15.47 -11.65 9.18
C GLY A 54 14.30 -11.18 8.32
N VAL A 55 13.14 -11.04 8.93
CA VAL A 55 12.13 -10.07 8.48
C VAL A 55 12.53 -8.73 9.09
N ALA A 56 12.51 -7.66 8.30
CA ALA A 56 12.78 -6.31 8.75
C ALA A 56 11.60 -5.40 8.39
N ASP A 57 11.35 -4.40 9.21
CA ASP A 57 10.29 -3.43 8.97
C ASP A 57 10.66 -2.55 7.79
N LEU A 58 9.72 -2.36 6.87
CA LEU A 58 9.88 -1.41 5.77
C LEU A 58 9.83 0.00 6.34
N ASP A 59 10.83 0.81 6.03
CA ASP A 59 10.81 2.24 6.35
C ASP A 59 9.82 2.96 5.42
N VAL A 60 8.56 2.99 5.85
CA VAL A 60 7.46 3.61 5.10
C VAL A 60 7.59 5.13 4.99
N ASP A 61 8.42 5.77 5.81
CA ASP A 61 8.68 7.22 5.70
C ASP A 61 9.52 7.56 4.46
N ARG A 62 10.19 6.56 3.86
CA ARG A 62 10.87 6.70 2.56
C ARG A 62 9.90 6.66 1.38
N LEU A 63 8.67 6.24 1.59
CA LEU A 63 7.62 6.29 0.58
C LEU A 63 7.05 7.71 0.55
N ASP A 64 7.23 8.38 -0.58
CA ASP A 64 6.76 9.74 -0.74
C ASP A 64 5.21 9.82 -0.76
N TYR A 65 4.68 11.03 -0.60
CA TYR A 65 3.25 11.29 -0.71
C TYR A 65 2.66 10.89 -2.08
N ALA A 66 3.51 10.74 -3.10
CA ALA A 66 3.07 10.29 -4.41
C ALA A 66 2.58 8.84 -4.40
N VAL A 67 3.20 7.96 -3.60
CA VAL A 67 2.75 6.58 -3.41
C VAL A 67 1.32 6.55 -2.86
N ALA A 68 1.02 7.35 -1.83
CA ALA A 68 -0.34 7.46 -1.28
C ALA A 68 -1.34 7.97 -2.33
N LYS A 69 -0.95 8.99 -3.11
CA LYS A 69 -1.80 9.53 -4.18
C LYS A 69 -2.05 8.50 -5.29
N ALA A 70 -1.03 7.75 -5.69
CA ALA A 70 -1.11 6.71 -6.72
C ALA A 70 -2.04 5.56 -6.27
N ILE A 71 -1.86 5.06 -5.04
CA ILE A 71 -2.70 4.00 -4.48
C ILE A 71 -4.18 4.44 -4.37
N LYS A 72 -4.44 5.70 -3.99
CA LYS A 72 -5.80 6.23 -3.98
C LYS A 72 -6.41 6.39 -5.38
N LYS A 73 -5.59 6.79 -6.36
CA LYS A 73 -5.99 6.84 -7.77
C LYS A 73 -6.33 5.45 -8.28
N LEU A 74 -5.55 4.43 -7.92
CA LEU A 74 -5.82 3.03 -8.23
C LEU A 74 -7.17 2.58 -7.65
N GLN A 75 -7.46 2.90 -6.39
CA GLN A 75 -8.78 2.63 -5.79
C GLN A 75 -9.90 3.26 -6.63
N THR A 76 -9.70 4.50 -7.07
CA THR A 76 -10.68 5.22 -7.90
C THR A 76 -10.87 4.54 -9.27
N ILE A 77 -9.79 4.10 -9.91
CA ILE A 77 -9.83 3.42 -11.22
C ILE A 77 -10.54 2.06 -11.11
N MET A 78 -10.27 1.31 -10.04
CA MET A 78 -10.82 -0.03 -9.83
C MET A 78 -12.24 -0.04 -9.25
N THR A 79 -12.67 1.07 -8.64
CA THR A 79 -14.02 1.18 -8.08
C THR A 79 -15.04 1.28 -9.20
N SER A 80 -15.91 0.30 -9.28
CA SER A 80 -17.15 0.37 -10.05
C SER A 80 -18.29 0.85 -9.15
N SER A 81 -19.29 1.54 -9.70
CA SER A 81 -20.46 2.04 -8.96
C SER A 81 -21.34 0.95 -8.31
N ALA A 82 -21.05 -0.33 -8.57
CA ALA A 82 -21.82 -1.47 -8.10
C ALA A 82 -21.34 -2.07 -6.76
N HIS A 83 -20.15 -1.69 -6.28
CA HIS A 83 -19.54 -2.29 -5.09
C HIS A 83 -18.81 -1.26 -4.22
N GLU A 84 -18.70 -1.53 -2.93
CA GLU A 84 -17.85 -0.75 -2.03
C GLU A 84 -16.39 -0.76 -2.53
N PRO A 85 -15.71 0.40 -2.54
CA PRO A 85 -14.28 0.46 -2.80
C PRO A 85 -13.53 -0.42 -1.80
N TRP A 86 -12.53 -1.18 -2.26
CA TRP A 86 -11.60 -1.86 -1.35
C TRP A 86 -10.94 -0.84 -0.42
N ASN A 87 -10.73 -1.18 0.84
CA ASN A 87 -10.11 -0.29 1.83
C ASN A 87 -8.82 -0.86 2.42
N LYS A 88 -8.43 -2.07 1.98
CA LYS A 88 -7.13 -2.68 2.23
C LYS A 88 -6.52 -3.16 0.93
N ALA A 89 -5.21 -2.98 0.79
CA ALA A 89 -4.44 -3.67 -0.22
C ALA A 89 -3.10 -4.16 0.31
N THR A 90 -2.62 -5.25 -0.28
CA THR A 90 -1.28 -5.78 -0.06
C THR A 90 -0.56 -5.81 -1.39
N PHE A 91 0.59 -5.13 -1.46
CA PHE A 91 1.50 -5.18 -2.59
C PHE A 91 2.72 -5.99 -2.21
N ARG A 92 3.19 -6.83 -3.14
CA ARG A 92 4.44 -7.59 -2.99
C ARG A 92 5.28 -7.45 -4.24
N VAL A 93 6.58 -7.29 -4.05
CA VAL A 93 7.56 -7.32 -5.14
C VAL A 93 8.68 -8.29 -4.78
N THR A 94 9.13 -9.05 -5.77
CA THR A 94 10.27 -9.97 -5.69
C THR A 94 11.45 -9.46 -6.55
N PRO A 95 12.70 -9.89 -6.29
CA PRO A 95 13.87 -9.40 -7.01
C PRO A 95 13.88 -9.69 -8.51
N ASP A 96 13.14 -10.70 -8.95
CA ASP A 96 12.95 -11.06 -10.37
C ASP A 96 11.92 -10.17 -11.09
N GLY A 97 11.28 -9.25 -10.36
CA GLY A 97 10.35 -8.27 -10.90
C GLY A 97 8.89 -8.73 -10.92
N GLU A 98 8.55 -9.86 -10.29
CA GLU A 98 7.14 -10.22 -10.10
C GLU A 98 6.50 -9.24 -9.11
N PHE A 99 5.33 -8.74 -9.50
CA PHE A 99 4.53 -7.82 -8.70
C PHE A 99 3.15 -8.41 -8.46
N PHE A 100 2.77 -8.51 -7.18
CA PHE A 100 1.47 -9.02 -6.76
C PHE A 100 0.71 -7.93 -6.02
N ALA A 101 -0.57 -7.78 -6.37
CA ALA A 101 -1.48 -6.88 -5.68
C ALA A 101 -2.76 -7.62 -5.29
N ASN A 102 -3.15 -7.53 -4.03
CA ASN A 102 -4.39 -8.09 -3.51
C ASN A 102 -5.23 -6.98 -2.86
N PHE A 103 -6.53 -6.96 -3.14
CA PHE A 103 -7.45 -5.89 -2.70
C PHE A 103 -8.63 -6.50 -1.96
N VAL A 104 -8.94 -5.94 -0.79
CA VAL A 104 -10.03 -6.42 0.06
C VAL A 104 -10.82 -5.24 0.60
N TYR A 105 -12.14 -5.41 0.65
CA TYR A 105 -12.99 -4.57 1.49
C TYR A 105 -13.15 -5.21 2.86
N ASP A 106 -12.67 -4.53 3.89
CA ASP A 106 -12.74 -4.91 5.29
C ASP A 106 -13.76 -4.02 6.01
N ALA A 107 -14.97 -4.54 6.22
CA ALA A 107 -16.07 -3.81 6.85
C ALA A 107 -15.76 -3.45 8.32
N ASP A 108 -15.01 -4.29 9.04
CA ASP A 108 -14.62 -4.07 10.43
C ASP A 108 -13.62 -2.92 10.55
N LEU A 109 -12.63 -2.85 9.64
CA LEU A 109 -11.72 -1.72 9.54
C LEU A 109 -12.50 -0.42 9.31
N SER A 110 -13.43 -0.43 8.34
CA SER A 110 -14.26 0.73 8.01
C SER A 110 -15.00 1.26 9.24
N ALA A 111 -15.70 0.37 9.94
CA ALA A 111 -16.45 0.70 11.15
C ALA A 111 -15.55 1.24 12.28
N ARG A 112 -14.38 0.61 12.50
CA ARG A 112 -13.41 1.04 13.53
C ARG A 112 -12.89 2.45 13.27
N LEU A 113 -12.54 2.77 12.03
CA LEU A 113 -12.02 4.09 11.66
C LEU A 113 -13.07 5.18 11.78
N ASP A 114 -14.33 4.90 11.42
CA ASP A 114 -15.44 5.84 11.66
C ASP A 114 -15.71 6.06 13.15
N ALA A 115 -15.69 5.00 13.97
CA ALA A 115 -15.85 5.11 15.41
C ALA A 115 -14.70 5.91 16.07
N ALA A 116 -13.46 5.69 15.65
CA ALA A 116 -12.30 6.44 16.14
C ALA A 116 -12.42 7.94 15.81
N ALA A 117 -12.81 8.26 14.57
CA ALA A 117 -13.01 9.64 14.13
C ALA A 117 -14.15 10.34 14.86
N ALA A 118 -15.24 9.63 15.19
CA ALA A 118 -16.34 10.17 15.99
C ALA A 118 -15.87 10.55 17.42
N ARG A 119 -15.02 9.72 18.03
CA ARG A 119 -14.46 9.97 19.37
C ARG A 119 -13.50 11.16 19.39
N ALA A 120 -12.64 11.29 18.38
CA ALA A 120 -11.69 12.39 18.29
C ALA A 120 -12.36 13.77 18.16
N ARG A 121 -13.60 13.84 17.64
CA ARG A 121 -14.37 15.08 17.52
C ARG A 121 -15.08 15.52 18.80
N GLN A 122 -15.13 14.66 19.81
CA GLN A 122 -15.77 14.93 21.10
C GLN A 122 -14.78 15.38 22.17
N GLN A 123 -13.48 15.42 21.84
CA GLN A 123 -12.39 15.94 22.67
C GLN A 123 -12.00 17.33 22.19
#